data_AF-A0A315U452-F1
#
_entry.id   AF-A0A315U452-F1
#
_cell.length_a   1.000
_cell.length_b   1.000
_cell.length_c   1.000
_cell.angle_alpha   90.00
_cell.angle_beta   90.00
_cell.angle_gamma   90.00
#
_symmetry.space_group_name_H-M   'P 1'
#
loop_
_entity.id
_entity.type
_entity.pdbx_description
1 polymer ?
#
loop_
_entity_poly.entity_id
_entity_poly.type
_entity_poly.pdbx_seq_one_letter_code
_entity_poly.pdbx_strand_id
1 'polypeptide(L)'
;MTSKNIARPLAATALLAALARTGCSAPQAASAPSSAADTATAPASATPSATATSGPFGGFASAAEACTKISEQAAGATLLPLSAAQGKTAELQQSKAELAETAERVPDSLKADFANLKDVAIAGVTDQTVFSSGKLQAAMAPVTQWIATNCK
;
A
#
# COMPACT_ATOMS: atom_id res chain seq x y z
N MET A 1 -37.24 29.69 -35.31
CA MET A 1 -36.35 30.07 -34.20
C MET A 1 -34.92 29.97 -34.70
N THR A 2 -34.19 31.08 -34.62
CA THR A 2 -32.93 31.36 -35.32
C THR A 2 -31.73 30.83 -34.52
N SER A 3 -31.04 29.79 -34.99
CA SER A 3 -29.76 29.37 -34.40
C SER A 3 -28.61 30.21 -34.97
N LYS A 4 -27.95 30.96 -34.09
CA LYS A 4 -26.85 31.87 -34.43
C LYS A 4 -25.51 31.15 -34.21
N ASN A 5 -24.76 30.97 -35.29
CA ASN A 5 -23.35 30.56 -35.29
C ASN A 5 -22.48 31.58 -34.54
N ILE A 6 -21.60 31.12 -33.66
CA ILE A 6 -20.36 31.84 -33.29
C ILE A 6 -19.24 30.81 -33.16
N ALA A 7 -18.24 30.95 -34.03
CA ALA A 7 -17.00 30.21 -34.03
C ALA A 7 -15.88 31.05 -33.40
N ARG A 8 -14.99 30.38 -32.63
CA ARG A 8 -13.56 30.69 -32.35
C ARG A 8 -13.20 31.97 -31.56
N PRO A 9 -11.96 32.16 -31.05
CA PRO A 9 -10.87 31.24 -30.65
C PRO A 9 -10.02 31.69 -29.41
N LEU A 10 -8.92 30.95 -29.15
CA LEU A 10 -7.59 31.34 -28.59
C LEU A 10 -7.34 31.50 -27.06
N ALA A 11 -6.46 30.61 -26.58
CA ALA A 11 -5.15 30.88 -25.94
C ALA A 11 -4.97 30.83 -24.40
N ALA A 12 -3.86 30.14 -24.03
CA ALA A 12 -3.01 30.26 -22.83
C ALA A 12 -3.63 29.79 -21.50
N THR A 13 -2.99 29.10 -20.54
CA THR A 13 -1.59 28.79 -20.16
C THR A 13 -1.73 27.82 -18.95
N ALA A 14 -0.96 26.76 -18.75
CA ALA A 14 0.25 26.70 -17.91
C ALA A 14 0.53 25.19 -17.64
N LEU A 15 1.68 24.61 -18.01
CA LEU A 15 2.95 24.53 -17.26
C LEU A 15 2.95 23.57 -16.04
N LEU A 16 3.89 22.59 -16.13
CA LEU A 16 4.56 21.80 -15.06
C LEU A 16 3.77 20.58 -14.51
N ALA A 17 4.32 19.38 -14.35
CA ALA A 17 5.72 18.97 -14.23
C ALA A 17 5.97 17.56 -14.82
N ALA A 18 7.02 17.44 -15.62
CA ALA A 18 7.61 16.15 -15.98
C ALA A 18 8.49 15.68 -14.82
N LEU A 19 8.04 14.66 -14.09
CA LEU A 19 8.90 13.91 -13.18
C LEU A 19 9.83 13.03 -14.02
N ALA A 20 10.97 13.60 -14.39
CA ALA A 20 12.09 12.83 -14.93
C ALA A 20 12.60 11.89 -13.82
N ARG A 21 12.31 10.59 -13.95
CA ARG A 21 13.09 9.54 -13.29
C ARG A 21 14.49 9.60 -13.90
N THR A 22 15.44 10.22 -13.21
CA THR A 22 16.86 10.05 -13.50
C THR A 22 17.23 8.62 -13.18
N GLY A 23 17.14 7.78 -14.22
CA GLY A 23 17.71 6.44 -14.22
C GLY A 23 19.23 6.50 -14.22
N CYS A 24 19.81 5.61 -13.41
CA CYS A 24 20.97 4.79 -13.75
C CYS A 24 22.26 5.51 -14.18
N SER A 25 23.11 5.87 -13.21
CA SER A 25 24.55 6.02 -13.46
C SER A 25 25.22 4.65 -13.38
N ALA A 26 25.81 4.21 -14.50
CA ALA A 26 26.62 3.01 -14.63
C ALA A 26 28.01 3.18 -13.94
N PRO A 27 28.70 2.08 -13.59
CA PRO A 27 29.81 2.09 -12.63
C PRO A 27 31.13 2.56 -13.25
N GLN A 28 31.88 3.34 -12.48
CA GLN A 28 33.26 3.73 -12.81
C GLN A 28 34.22 2.73 -12.16
N ALA A 29 35.03 2.08 -12.97
CA ALA A 29 35.99 1.06 -12.53
C ALA A 29 37.34 1.68 -12.10
N ALA A 30 37.90 1.07 -11.05
CA ALA A 30 39.30 0.96 -10.65
C ALA A 30 40.04 2.19 -10.06
N SER A 31 40.39 2.12 -8.78
CA SER A 31 41.70 1.60 -8.31
C SER A 31 41.82 1.66 -6.77
N ALA A 32 42.43 0.64 -6.18
CA ALA A 32 42.72 0.53 -4.74
C ALA A 32 43.77 1.57 -4.27
N PRO A 33 43.87 1.84 -2.95
CA PRO A 33 44.84 1.08 -2.16
C PRO A 33 44.38 0.66 -0.74
N SER A 34 45.21 -0.23 -0.22
CA SER A 34 45.24 -1.01 1.03
C SER A 34 44.82 -0.39 2.37
N SER A 35 44.26 -1.30 3.20
CA SER A 35 44.52 -1.55 4.63
C SER A 35 43.67 -0.90 5.73
N ALA A 36 43.13 -1.82 6.54
CA ALA A 36 42.88 -1.78 7.98
C ALA A 36 41.67 -0.97 8.49
N ALA A 37 40.59 -1.66 8.86
CA ALA A 37 40.38 -2.14 10.23
C ALA A 37 38.93 -2.60 10.42
N ASP A 38 38.78 -3.76 11.07
CA ASP A 38 37.58 -4.29 11.70
C ASP A 38 36.61 -3.22 12.24
N THR A 39 35.35 -3.29 11.80
CA THR A 39 34.22 -3.49 12.74
C THR A 39 33.07 -4.12 11.95
N ALA A 40 32.97 -5.44 12.01
CA ALA A 40 31.79 -6.17 11.55
C ALA A 40 30.62 -5.88 12.52
N THR A 41 29.85 -4.83 12.25
CA THR A 41 28.49 -4.74 12.81
C THR A 41 27.54 -5.35 11.79
N ALA A 42 27.32 -6.66 11.94
CA ALA A 42 26.21 -7.33 11.28
C ALA A 42 24.91 -6.63 11.70
N PRO A 43 23.98 -6.31 10.78
CA PRO A 43 22.64 -5.97 11.21
C PRO A 43 22.07 -7.23 11.84
N ALA A 44 21.90 -7.20 13.17
CA ALA A 44 21.16 -8.21 13.89
C ALA A 44 19.78 -8.31 13.22
N SER A 45 19.51 -9.46 12.59
CA SER A 45 18.17 -9.85 12.22
C SER A 45 17.38 -10.00 13.52
N ALA A 46 16.82 -8.89 14.00
CA ALA A 46 15.89 -8.90 15.10
C ALA A 46 14.64 -9.61 14.61
N THR A 47 14.56 -10.91 14.90
CA THR A 47 13.30 -11.65 14.89
C THR A 47 12.34 -10.84 15.77
N PRO A 48 11.18 -10.37 15.26
CA PRO A 48 10.24 -9.65 16.10
C PRO A 48 9.78 -10.61 17.22
N SER A 49 10.30 -10.41 18.43
CA SER A 49 9.75 -11.09 19.60
C SER A 49 8.32 -10.59 19.77
N ALA A 50 7.38 -11.52 19.66
CA ALA A 50 5.96 -11.33 19.87
C ALA A 50 5.70 -10.94 21.32
N THR A 51 5.98 -9.69 21.69
CA THR A 51 5.51 -9.05 22.93
C THR A 51 5.51 -7.53 22.83
N ALA A 52 5.54 -6.98 21.61
CA ALA A 52 5.39 -5.54 21.42
C ALA A 52 4.03 -5.11 21.94
N THR A 53 4.01 -4.44 23.09
CA THR A 53 2.85 -3.65 23.52
C THR A 53 2.50 -2.77 22.34
N SER A 54 1.32 -2.98 21.76
CA SER A 54 0.91 -2.28 20.56
C SER A 54 0.79 -0.81 20.94
N GLY A 55 1.75 0.01 20.50
CA GLY A 55 1.67 1.44 20.67
C GLY A 55 0.46 2.00 19.91
N PRO A 56 0.24 3.32 19.91
CA PRO A 56 -0.88 3.93 19.17
C PRO A 56 -0.87 3.62 17.66
N PHE A 57 0.25 3.12 17.14
CA PHE A 57 0.44 2.72 15.74
C PHE A 57 0.58 1.20 15.57
N GLY A 58 0.17 0.39 16.56
CA GLY A 58 0.27 -1.07 16.47
C GLY A 58 1.72 -1.57 16.47
N GLY A 59 2.00 -2.54 15.60
CA GLY A 59 3.32 -3.15 15.38
C GLY A 59 4.18 -2.44 14.33
N PHE A 60 3.93 -1.16 14.04
CA PHE A 60 4.72 -0.34 13.11
C PHE A 60 5.68 0.58 13.88
N ALA A 61 6.85 0.90 13.31
CA ALA A 61 7.88 1.69 13.99
C ALA A 61 7.53 3.19 14.08
N SER A 62 6.60 3.66 13.25
CA SER A 62 6.14 5.05 13.26
C SER A 62 4.71 5.21 12.72
N ALA A 63 4.11 6.36 12.99
CA ALA A 63 2.82 6.76 12.40
C ALA A 63 2.87 6.78 10.86
N ALA A 64 3.96 7.30 10.28
CA ALA A 64 4.14 7.39 8.84
C ALA A 64 4.23 5.99 8.20
N GLU A 65 4.95 5.06 8.85
CA GLU A 65 5.01 3.67 8.41
C GLU A 65 3.64 2.99 8.49
N ALA A 66 2.94 3.14 9.63
CA ALA A 66 1.61 2.58 9.81
C ALA A 66 0.65 3.09 8.74
N CYS A 67 0.59 4.40 8.53
CA CYS A 67 -0.27 5.01 7.53
C CYS A 67 0.04 4.54 6.11
N THR A 68 1.32 4.44 5.76
CA THR A 68 1.74 3.92 4.46
C THR A 68 1.30 2.47 4.29
N LYS A 69 1.66 1.60 5.23
CA LYS A 69 1.40 0.15 5.13
C LYS A 69 -0.09 -0.19 5.18
N ILE A 70 -0.83 0.44 6.08
CA ILE A 70 -2.28 0.24 6.19
C ILE A 70 -2.98 0.71 4.91
N SER A 71 -2.58 1.87 4.35
CA SER A 71 -3.18 2.37 3.11
C SER A 71 -2.84 1.50 1.90
N GLU A 72 -1.58 1.08 1.76
CA GLU A 72 -1.12 0.17 0.70
C GLU A 72 -1.93 -1.13 0.72
N GLN A 73 -2.06 -1.74 1.89
CA GLN A 73 -2.68 -3.05 2.04
C GLN A 73 -4.21 -2.98 1.96
N ALA A 74 -4.82 -1.92 2.48
CA ALA A 74 -6.23 -1.65 2.27
C ALA A 74 -6.55 -1.48 0.77
N ALA A 75 -5.76 -0.67 0.04
CA ALA A 75 -5.91 -0.53 -1.41
C ALA A 75 -5.68 -1.87 -2.13
N GLY A 76 -4.62 -2.60 -1.75
CA GLY A 76 -4.28 -3.91 -2.31
C GLY A 76 -5.37 -4.96 -2.12
N ALA A 77 -6.08 -4.96 -0.98
CA ALA A 77 -7.21 -5.85 -0.72
C ALA A 77 -8.31 -5.70 -1.78
N THR A 78 -8.52 -4.49 -2.32
CA THR A 78 -9.51 -4.27 -3.39
C THR A 78 -9.13 -4.87 -4.73
N LEU A 79 -7.83 -5.14 -4.93
CA LEU A 79 -7.28 -5.67 -6.17
C LEU A 79 -7.18 -7.20 -6.17
N LEU A 80 -7.30 -7.86 -5.01
CA LEU A 80 -7.27 -9.32 -4.89
C LEU A 80 -8.18 -10.08 -5.87
N PRO A 81 -9.47 -9.74 -6.07
CA PRO A 81 -10.30 -10.44 -7.05
C PRO A 81 -9.84 -10.24 -8.49
N LEU A 82 -9.27 -9.09 -8.81
CA LEU A 82 -8.78 -8.79 -10.13
C LEU A 82 -7.52 -9.62 -10.40
N SER A 83 -6.64 -9.75 -9.41
CA SER A 83 -5.50 -10.68 -9.45
C SER A 83 -5.97 -12.13 -9.59
N ALA A 84 -7.06 -12.52 -8.91
CA ALA A 84 -7.67 -13.84 -9.04
C ALA A 84 -8.21 -14.08 -10.45
N ALA A 85 -8.96 -13.12 -11.00
CA ALA A 85 -9.51 -13.19 -12.35
C ALA A 85 -8.41 -13.23 -13.44
N GLN A 86 -7.25 -12.64 -13.18
CA GLN A 86 -6.07 -12.70 -14.06
C GLN A 86 -5.26 -14.00 -13.92
N GLY A 87 -5.62 -14.92 -13.03
CA GLY A 87 -4.90 -16.18 -12.81
C GLY A 87 -3.52 -16.03 -12.16
N LYS A 88 -3.22 -14.86 -11.56
CA LYS A 88 -1.93 -14.53 -10.93
C LYS A 88 -1.81 -15.17 -9.55
N THR A 89 -1.62 -16.49 -9.53
CA THR A 89 -1.76 -17.29 -8.31
C THR A 89 -0.65 -17.01 -7.29
N ALA A 90 0.59 -16.80 -7.73
CA ALA A 90 1.71 -16.54 -6.82
C ALA A 90 1.58 -15.17 -6.14
N GLU A 91 1.32 -14.13 -6.94
CA GLU A 91 1.12 -12.76 -6.45
C GLU A 91 -0.13 -12.66 -5.57
N LEU A 92 -1.19 -13.39 -5.91
CA LEU A 92 -2.39 -13.44 -5.08
C LEU A 92 -2.11 -14.06 -3.71
N GLN A 93 -1.33 -15.15 -3.62
CA GLN A 93 -0.97 -15.73 -2.33
C GLN A 93 -0.08 -14.79 -1.52
N GLN A 94 0.86 -14.11 -2.17
CA GLN A 94 1.67 -13.09 -1.52
C GLN A 94 0.81 -11.96 -0.96
N SER A 95 -0.08 -11.37 -1.77
CA SER A 95 -0.97 -10.29 -1.31
C SER A 95 -1.90 -10.72 -0.18
N LYS A 96 -2.37 -11.98 -0.18
CA LYS A 96 -3.15 -12.52 0.96
C LYS A 96 -2.32 -12.60 2.24
N ALA A 97 -1.07 -13.05 2.14
CA ALA A 97 -0.17 -13.17 3.27
C ALA A 97 0.20 -11.79 3.84
N GLU A 98 0.55 -10.83 2.99
CA GLU A 98 0.86 -9.45 3.40
C GLU A 98 -0.36 -8.76 4.06
N LEU A 99 -1.56 -9.01 3.52
CA LEU A 99 -2.80 -8.49 4.11
C LEU A 99 -3.07 -9.11 5.48
N ALA A 100 -2.80 -10.41 5.65
CA ALA A 100 -2.94 -11.09 6.93
C ALA A 100 -1.92 -10.61 7.97
N GLU A 101 -0.64 -10.47 7.61
CA GLU A 101 0.40 -9.91 8.47
C GLU A 101 0.03 -8.49 8.93
N THR A 102 -0.45 -7.67 8.00
CA THR A 102 -0.87 -6.29 8.30
C THR A 102 -2.03 -6.28 9.30
N ALA A 103 -3.00 -7.17 9.15
CA ALA A 103 -4.14 -7.29 10.07
C ALA A 103 -3.71 -7.64 11.51
N GLU A 104 -2.58 -8.31 11.70
CA GLU A 104 -2.02 -8.59 13.03
C GLU A 104 -1.30 -7.38 13.61
N ARG A 105 -0.70 -6.55 12.75
CA ARG A 105 0.14 -5.41 13.11
C ARG A 105 -0.60 -4.09 13.22
N VAL A 106 -1.81 -3.96 12.67
CA VAL A 106 -2.59 -2.72 12.80
C VAL A 106 -2.86 -2.37 14.28
N PRO A 107 -3.00 -1.07 14.61
CA PRO A 107 -3.37 -0.65 15.96
C PRO A 107 -4.72 -1.24 16.40
N ASP A 108 -4.90 -1.42 17.70
CA ASP A 108 -6.08 -2.10 18.26
C ASP A 108 -7.40 -1.40 17.89
N SER A 109 -7.37 -0.07 17.73
CA SER A 109 -8.53 0.71 17.26
C SER A 109 -9.00 0.34 15.85
N LEU A 110 -8.15 -0.29 15.04
CA LEU A 110 -8.40 -0.66 13.65
C LEU A 110 -8.47 -2.19 13.45
N LYS A 111 -7.99 -2.99 14.42
CA LYS A 111 -7.78 -4.43 14.29
C LYS A 111 -9.03 -5.20 13.84
N ALA A 112 -10.19 -4.91 14.44
CA ALA A 112 -11.44 -5.57 14.07
C ALA A 112 -11.88 -5.23 12.64
N ASP A 113 -11.83 -3.96 12.27
CA ASP A 113 -12.25 -3.49 10.94
C ASP A 113 -11.33 -3.98 9.83
N PHE A 114 -10.02 -3.99 10.08
CA PHE A 114 -9.04 -4.49 9.11
C PHE A 114 -9.09 -6.02 8.98
N ALA A 115 -9.35 -6.74 10.07
CA ALA A 115 -9.60 -8.18 10.01
C ALA A 115 -10.83 -8.51 9.16
N ASN A 116 -11.92 -7.76 9.32
CA ASN A 116 -13.11 -7.89 8.48
C ASN A 116 -12.81 -7.57 7.00
N LEU A 117 -12.07 -6.50 6.71
CA LEU A 117 -11.63 -6.19 5.35
C LEU A 117 -10.83 -7.35 4.74
N LYS A 118 -9.86 -7.89 5.48
CA LYS A 118 -9.05 -9.05 5.06
C LYS A 118 -9.93 -10.26 4.74
N ASP A 119 -10.83 -10.63 5.64
CA ASP A 119 -11.68 -11.81 5.46
C ASP A 119 -12.62 -11.65 4.26
N VAL A 120 -13.23 -10.48 4.10
CA VAL A 120 -14.10 -10.16 2.96
C VAL A 120 -13.32 -10.17 1.66
N ALA A 121 -12.14 -9.55 1.61
CA ALA A 121 -11.30 -9.51 0.41
C ALA A 121 -10.81 -10.91 0.00
N ILE A 122 -10.45 -11.77 0.96
CA ILE A 122 -10.06 -13.16 0.71
C ILE A 122 -11.24 -13.99 0.23
N ALA A 123 -12.41 -13.86 0.87
CA ALA A 123 -13.64 -14.56 0.45
C ALA A 123 -14.01 -14.18 -1.00
N GLY A 124 -13.81 -12.91 -1.35
CA GLY A 124 -14.06 -12.37 -2.67
C GLY A 124 -13.19 -12.97 -3.79
N VAL A 125 -12.07 -13.61 -3.47
CA VAL A 125 -11.26 -14.33 -4.46
C VAL A 125 -12.02 -15.50 -5.08
N THR A 126 -12.83 -16.19 -4.28
CA THR A 126 -13.63 -17.34 -4.73
C THR A 126 -15.10 -17.01 -4.93
N ASP A 127 -15.61 -16.01 -4.19
CA ASP A 127 -17.00 -15.56 -4.25
C ASP A 127 -17.08 -14.15 -4.84
N GLN A 128 -17.28 -14.08 -6.16
CA GLN A 128 -17.42 -12.81 -6.88
C GLN A 128 -18.64 -11.99 -6.42
N THR A 129 -19.62 -12.60 -5.72
CA THR A 129 -20.77 -11.86 -5.19
C THR A 129 -20.38 -10.89 -4.09
N VAL A 130 -19.24 -11.11 -3.41
CA VAL A 130 -18.70 -10.18 -2.41
C VAL A 130 -18.42 -8.79 -3.00
N PHE A 131 -18.03 -8.72 -4.27
CA PHE A 131 -17.78 -7.47 -4.98
C PHE A 131 -19.07 -6.83 -5.47
N SER A 132 -19.91 -7.61 -6.17
CA SER A 132 -21.15 -7.09 -6.75
C SER A 132 -22.19 -6.69 -5.70
N SER A 133 -22.12 -7.26 -4.49
CA SER A 133 -22.99 -6.89 -3.35
C SER A 133 -22.51 -5.67 -2.56
N GLY A 134 -21.34 -5.12 -2.88
CA GLY A 134 -20.76 -3.99 -2.12
C GLY A 134 -20.21 -4.37 -0.75
N LYS A 135 -20.14 -5.66 -0.38
CA LYS A 135 -19.57 -6.12 0.90
C LYS A 135 -18.13 -5.66 1.10
N LEU A 136 -17.30 -5.71 0.06
CA LEU A 136 -15.94 -5.20 0.17
C LEU A 136 -15.92 -3.69 0.46
N GLN A 137 -16.75 -2.91 -0.24
CA GLN A 137 -16.82 -1.46 -0.02
C GLN A 137 -17.28 -1.15 1.42
N ALA A 138 -18.25 -1.90 1.94
CA ALA A 138 -18.70 -1.78 3.32
C ALA A 138 -17.58 -2.12 4.32
N ALA A 139 -16.79 -3.17 4.07
CA ALA A 139 -15.64 -3.52 4.91
C ALA A 139 -14.50 -2.50 4.83
N MET A 140 -14.35 -1.81 3.69
CA MET A 140 -13.35 -0.77 3.47
C MET A 140 -13.67 0.56 4.17
N ALA A 141 -14.96 0.87 4.35
CA ALA A 141 -15.41 2.14 4.89
C ALA A 141 -14.79 2.49 6.26
N PRO A 142 -14.83 1.63 7.30
CA PRO A 142 -14.23 1.95 8.59
C PRO A 142 -12.71 2.11 8.51
N VAL A 143 -12.03 1.30 7.68
CA VAL A 143 -10.58 1.43 7.44
C VAL A 143 -10.24 2.78 6.79
N THR A 144 -11.02 3.20 5.79
CA THR A 144 -10.85 4.50 5.13
C THR A 144 -11.08 5.66 6.09
N GLN A 145 -12.11 5.56 6.94
CA GLN A 145 -12.38 6.56 7.97
C GLN A 145 -11.23 6.66 8.98
N TRP A 146 -10.68 5.51 9.40
CA TRP A 146 -9.53 5.49 10.28
C TRP A 146 -8.31 6.15 9.63
N ILE A 147 -8.00 5.81 8.37
CA ILE A 147 -6.88 6.43 7.63
C ILE A 147 -7.08 7.94 7.54
N ALA A 148 -8.25 8.42 7.12
CA ALA A 148 -8.53 9.86 7.01
C ALA A 148 -8.39 10.62 8.34
N THR A 149 -8.66 9.95 9.46
CA THR A 149 -8.56 10.53 10.80
C THR A 149 -7.11 10.61 11.28
N ASN A 150 -6.32 9.57 11.02
CA ASN A 150 -5.01 9.34 11.65
C ASN A 150 -3.81 9.62 10.73
N CYS A 151 -4.01 9.64 9.41
CA CYS A 151 -2.96 9.79 8.41
C CYS A 151 -3.09 11.15 7.72
N LYS A 152 -2.28 12.11 8.17
CA LYS A 152 -2.23 13.49 7.68
C LYS A 152 -0.83 13.86 7.23
#